data_AF-A0A3C1BRJ7-F1
#
_entry.id   AF-A0A3C1BRJ7-F1
#
_cell.length_a   1.000
_cell.length_b   1.000
_cell.length_c   1.000
_cell.angle_alpha   90.00
_cell.angle_beta   90.00
_cell.angle_gamma   90.00
#
_symmetry.space_group_name_H-M   'P 1'
#
loop_
_entity.id
_entity.type
_entity.pdbx_description
1 polymer ?
#
loop_
_entity_poly.entity_id
_entity_poly.type
_entity_poly.pdbx_seq_one_letter_code
_entity_poly.pdbx_strand_id
1 'polypeptide(L)'
;MKKKLFRIDFINAAKENLTIHASNVNPSSFLGLIEVTDIVFMDSSEIILNPQDDKIKKEFKNVERTFLPLNSIVRIDEIILEKETPVIRLYEKQD
;
A
#
# COMPACT_ATOMS: atom_id res chain seq x y z
N MET A 1 7.60 19.70 4.07
CA MET A 1 6.27 19.23 4.52
C MET A 1 6.41 17.78 4.93
N LYS A 2 5.81 17.34 6.06
CA LYS A 2 5.85 15.91 6.42
C LYS A 2 5.00 15.13 5.40
N LYS A 3 5.56 14.06 4.83
CA LYS A 3 4.83 13.24 3.86
C LYS A 3 3.83 12.38 4.63
N LYS A 4 2.55 12.54 4.31
CA LYS A 4 1.47 11.67 4.82
C LYS A 4 1.38 10.45 3.92
N LEU A 5 1.23 9.28 4.53
CA LEU A 5 0.91 8.04 3.84
C LEU A 5 -0.27 7.39 4.54
N PHE A 6 -0.91 6.44 3.88
CA PHE A 6 -1.86 5.54 4.49
C PHE A 6 -1.21 4.17 4.65
N ARG A 7 -1.37 3.55 5.81
CA ARG A 7 -1.13 2.12 6.01
C ARG A 7 -2.47 1.40 5.90
N ILE A 8 -2.55 0.41 5.03
CA ILE A 8 -3.76 -0.38 4.77
C ILE A 8 -3.46 -1.83 5.11
N ASP A 9 -4.13 -2.33 6.14
CA ASP A 9 -4.11 -3.74 6.54
C ASP A 9 -5.36 -4.43 6.00
N PHE A 10 -5.19 -5.53 5.26
CA PHE A 10 -6.29 -6.24 4.62
C PHE A 10 -6.01 -7.74 4.49
N ILE A 11 -7.07 -8.51 4.26
CA ILE A 11 -7.01 -9.95 3.98
C ILE A 11 -7.12 -10.15 2.47
N ASN A 12 -6.15 -10.81 1.84
CA ASN A 12 -6.20 -11.08 0.40
C ASN A 12 -7.09 -12.30 0.07
N ALA A 13 -7.22 -12.62 -1.22
CA ALA A 13 -8.01 -13.77 -1.69
C ALA A 13 -7.49 -15.12 -1.17
N ALA A 14 -6.21 -15.23 -0.82
CA ALA A 14 -5.59 -16.41 -0.22
C ALA A 14 -5.79 -16.48 1.31
N LYS A 15 -6.57 -15.56 1.89
CA LYS A 15 -6.84 -15.43 3.34
C LYS A 15 -5.61 -15.06 4.17
N GLU A 16 -4.64 -14.39 3.58
CA GLU A 16 -3.44 -13.91 4.27
C GLU A 16 -3.61 -12.44 4.66
N ASN A 17 -3.10 -12.07 5.84
CA ASN A 17 -3.03 -10.67 6.27
C ASN A 17 -1.85 -9.99 5.57
N LEU A 18 -2.12 -8.93 4.83
CA LEU A 18 -1.13 -8.11 4.14
C LEU A 18 -1.25 -6.66 4.56
N THR A 19 -0.13 -5.95 4.47
CA THR A 19 -0.02 -4.52 4.76
C THR A 19 0.60 -3.81 3.58
N ILE A 20 -0.09 -2.81 3.03
CA ILE A 20 0.48 -1.91 2.02
C ILE A 20 0.53 -0.48 2.55
N HIS A 21 1.43 0.32 1.95
CA HIS A 21 1.46 1.76 2.16
C HIS A 21 1.13 2.47 0.85
N ALA A 22 0.39 3.57 0.92
CA ALA A 22 0.00 4.32 -0.27
C ALA A 22 -0.11 5.82 0.01
N SER A 23 0.04 6.66 -1.01
CA SER A 23 -0.14 8.11 -0.85
C SER A 23 -1.61 8.52 -0.83
N ASN A 24 -2.51 7.71 -1.39
CA ASN A 24 -3.93 8.06 -1.51
C ASN A 24 -4.84 6.85 -1.29
N VAL A 25 -5.93 7.11 -0.57
CA VAL A 25 -7.05 6.18 -0.36
C VAL A 25 -8.34 6.98 -0.56
N ASN A 26 -9.20 6.54 -1.46
CA ASN A 26 -10.44 7.23 -1.82
C ASN A 26 -11.62 6.26 -1.94
N PRO A 27 -12.87 6.74 -1.79
CA PRO A 27 -14.03 6.00 -2.26
C PRO A 27 -13.87 5.64 -3.74
N SER A 28 -14.20 4.40 -4.10
CA SER A 28 -14.15 3.96 -5.50
C SER A 28 -15.43 4.34 -6.25
N SER A 29 -15.33 4.43 -7.58
CA SER A 29 -16.50 4.41 -8.48
C SER A 29 -17.20 3.05 -8.52
N PHE A 30 -16.53 2.00 -8.04
CA PHE A 30 -17.08 0.65 -7.90
C PHE A 30 -17.70 0.46 -6.52
N LEU A 31 -18.99 0.11 -6.49
CA LEU A 31 -19.71 -0.13 -5.25
C LEU A 31 -19.03 -1.22 -4.41
N GLY A 32 -18.81 -0.92 -3.13
CA GLY A 32 -18.23 -1.87 -2.18
C GLY A 32 -16.70 -1.99 -2.24
N LEU A 33 -16.03 -1.21 -3.08
CA LEU A 33 -14.57 -1.17 -3.17
C LEU A 33 -14.01 0.17 -2.70
N ILE A 34 -12.76 0.16 -2.24
CA ILE A 34 -11.95 1.34 -1.94
C ILE A 34 -10.82 1.42 -2.95
N GLU A 35 -10.60 2.61 -3.51
CA GLU A 35 -9.50 2.88 -4.42
C GLU A 35 -8.25 3.25 -3.61
N VAL A 36 -7.15 2.55 -3.89
CA VAL A 36 -5.82 2.85 -3.34
C VAL A 36 -4.88 3.11 -4.50
N THR A 37 -4.25 4.29 -4.51
CA THR A 37 -3.32 4.70 -5.58
C THR A 37 -2.00 5.14 -5.01
N ASP A 38 -0.98 5.13 -5.86
CA ASP A 38 0.39 5.46 -5.47
C ASP A 38 0.88 4.58 -4.32
N ILE A 39 0.84 3.26 -4.55
CA ILE A 39 1.35 2.27 -3.61
C ILE A 39 2.88 2.43 -3.52
N VAL A 40 3.35 2.47 -2.28
CA VAL A 40 4.74 2.71 -1.96
C VAL A 40 5.28 1.70 -0.97
N PHE A 41 6.58 1.47 -1.05
CA PHE A 41 7.34 0.63 -0.13
C PHE A 41 8.32 1.51 0.62
N MET A 42 8.26 1.45 1.93
CA MET A 42 9.23 2.12 2.78
C MET A 42 10.45 1.20 2.89
N ASP A 43 11.63 1.73 2.58
CA ASP A 43 12.87 1.00 2.79
C ASP A 43 13.17 1.06 4.28
N SER A 44 12.66 0.11 5.06
CA SER A 44 13.14 -0.09 6.41
C SER A 44 14.51 -0.74 6.29
N SER A 45 15.55 -0.01 6.67
CA SER A 45 16.93 -0.48 6.83
C SER A 45 17.08 -1.69 7.79
N GLU A 46 15.99 -2.20 8.34
CA GLU A 46 15.95 -3.46 9.08
C GLU A 46 15.90 -4.62 8.10
N ILE A 47 17.09 -5.18 7.89
CA ILE A 47 17.41 -6.42 7.18
C ILE A 47 16.72 -7.59 7.92
N ILE A 48 15.40 -7.68 7.78
CA ILE A 48 14.64 -8.91 7.89
C ILE A 48 13.91 -8.99 6.55
N LEU A 49 14.41 -9.83 5.65
CA LEU A 49 13.69 -10.20 4.43
C LEU A 49 12.39 -10.88 4.85
N ASN A 50 11.35 -10.08 5.09
CA ASN A 50 10.01 -10.59 5.34
C ASN A 50 9.49 -11.17 4.02
N PRO A 51 9.19 -12.48 3.93
CA PRO A 51 8.66 -13.09 2.72
C PRO A 51 7.40 -12.39 2.19
N GLN A 52 6.66 -11.72 3.07
CA GLN A 52 5.49 -10.93 2.70
C GLN A 52 5.87 -9.69 1.89
N ASP A 53 6.99 -9.03 2.17
CA ASP A 53 7.40 -7.83 1.43
C ASP A 53 7.74 -8.17 -0.02
N ASP A 54 8.43 -9.30 -0.25
CA ASP A 54 8.71 -9.78 -1.61
C ASP A 54 7.44 -10.19 -2.36
N LYS A 55 6.48 -10.78 -1.65
CA LYS A 55 5.18 -11.13 -2.22
C LYS A 55 4.41 -9.89 -2.65
N ILE A 56 4.28 -8.90 -1.75
CA ILE A 56 3.59 -7.64 -2.03
C ILE A 56 4.32 -6.89 -3.14
N LYS A 57 5.66 -6.83 -3.14
CA LYS A 57 6.43 -6.22 -4.24
C LYS A 57 6.14 -6.88 -5.58
N LYS A 58 6.04 -8.20 -5.63
CA LYS A 58 5.70 -8.93 -6.87
C LYS A 58 4.25 -8.72 -7.28
N GLU A 59 3.32 -8.75 -6.34
CA GLU A 59 1.88 -8.64 -6.57
C GLU A 59 1.50 -7.23 -7.07
N PHE A 60 2.10 -6.19 -6.51
CA PHE A 60 1.82 -4.79 -6.85
C PHE A 60 2.84 -4.18 -7.81
N LYS A 61 3.73 -4.99 -8.39
CA LYS A 61 4.64 -4.51 -9.44
C LYS A 61 3.85 -4.02 -10.64
N ASN A 62 4.12 -2.79 -11.09
CA ASN A 62 3.42 -2.12 -12.19
C ASN A 62 1.90 -1.91 -11.95
N VAL A 63 1.44 -2.00 -10.70
CA VAL A 63 0.05 -1.68 -10.33
C VAL A 63 -0.01 -0.21 -9.93
N GLU A 64 -0.60 0.61 -10.79
CA GLU A 64 -0.80 2.05 -10.52
C GLU A 64 -1.90 2.30 -9.46
N ARG A 65 -2.97 1.50 -9.53
CA ARG A 65 -4.15 1.60 -8.66
C ARG A 65 -4.73 0.22 -8.38
N THR A 66 -5.19 0.00 -7.15
CA THR A 66 -5.88 -1.22 -6.75
C THR A 66 -7.23 -0.91 -6.10
N PHE A 67 -8.14 -1.87 -6.17
CA PHE A 67 -9.47 -1.78 -5.60
C PHE A 67 -9.65 -2.86 -4.55
N LEU A 68 -9.67 -2.46 -3.29
CA LEU A 68 -9.81 -3.38 -2.17
C LEU A 68 -11.28 -3.50 -1.77
N PRO A 69 -11.84 -4.71 -1.65
CA PRO A 69 -13.16 -4.91 -1.10
C PRO A 69 -13.28 -4.36 0.33
N LEU A 70 -14.37 -3.64 0.63
CA LEU A 70 -14.60 -3.09 1.96
C LEU A 70 -14.55 -4.15 3.06
N ASN A 71 -15.08 -5.34 2.78
CA ASN A 71 -15.12 -6.45 3.73
C ASN A 71 -13.78 -7.18 3.89
N SER A 72 -12.78 -6.89 3.05
CA SER A 72 -11.44 -7.47 3.18
C SER A 72 -10.49 -6.57 3.97
N ILE A 73 -10.84 -5.29 4.14
CA ILE A 73 -10.03 -4.30 4.86
C ILE A 73 -10.19 -4.53 6.36
N VAL A 74 -9.06 -4.67 7.04
CA VAL A 74 -8.98 -4.77 8.50
C VAL A 74 -8.87 -3.37 9.11
N ARG A 75 -8.00 -2.52 8.55
CA ARG A 75 -7.72 -1.18 9.09
C ARG A 75 -7.07 -0.26 8.05
N ILE A 76 -7.36 1.03 8.15
CA ILE A 76 -6.67 2.10 7.42
C ILE A 76 -6.22 3.15 8.41
N ASP A 77 -4.93 3.43 8.46
CA ASP A 77 -4.34 4.48 9.29
C ASP A 77 -3.70 5.55 8.41
N GLU A 78 -3.96 6.83 8.70
CA GLU A 78 -3.15 7.92 8.18
C GLU A 78 -1.90 8.07 9.05
N ILE A 79 -0.73 7.88 8.45
CA ILE A 79 0.56 7.93 9.12
C ILE A 79 1.38 9.14 8.63
N ILE A 80 2.25 9.63 9.49
CA ILE A 80 3.14 10.74 9.20
C ILE A 80 4.56 10.20 9.18
N LEU A 81 5.24 10.31 8.03
CA LEU A 81 6.65 9.93 7.94
C LEU A 81 7.57 10.94 8.63
N GLU A 82 8.60 10.40 9.29
CA GLU A 82 9.75 11.19 9.71
C GLU A 82 10.63 11.54 8.51
N LYS A 83 11.54 12.51 8.68
CA LYS A 83 12.20 13.21 7.56
C LYS A 83 13.16 12.36 6.71
N GLU A 84 13.39 11.09 7.04
CA GLU A 84 14.46 10.27 6.43
C GLU A 84 14.02 8.90 5.89
N THR A 85 12.73 8.56 5.90
CA THR A 85 12.29 7.25 5.38
C THR A 85 12.31 7.23 3.84
N PRO A 86 13.16 6.41 3.19
CA PRO A 86 13.14 6.27 1.74
C PRO A 86 11.85 5.56 1.32
N VAL A 87 11.24 6.04 0.23
CA VAL A 87 9.96 5.52 -0.26
C VAL A 87 10.11 5.18 -1.74
N ILE A 88 9.87 3.92 -2.09
CA ILE A 88 10.01 3.37 -3.44
C ILE A 88 8.62 3.14 -4.04
N ARG A 89 8.40 3.64 -5.25
CA ARG A 89 7.21 3.33 -6.07
C ARG A 89 7.51 2.14 -6.98
N LEU A 90 6.51 1.29 -7.20
CA LEU A 90 6.65 0.11 -8.08
C LEU A 90 6.01 0.28 -9.46
N TYR A 91 5.61 1.50 -9.80
CA TYR A 91 5.09 1.84 -11.12
C TYR A 91 5.69 3.17 -11.56
N GLU A 92 5.86 3.33 -12.86
CA GLU A 92 6.25 4.60 -13.45
C GLU A 92 5.01 5.48 -13.55
N LYS A 93 5.09 6.68 -12.98
CA LYS A 93 4.06 7.69 -13.20
C LYS A 93 4.29 8.27 -14.59
N GLN A 94 3.35 8.07 -15.52
CA GLN A 94 3.34 8.83 -16.77
C GLN A 94 2.88 10.26 -16.45
N ASP A 95 3.72 11.24 -16.83
CA ASP A 95 3.46 12.68 -16.68
C ASP A 95 2.34 13.18 -17.61
#